data_AF-A0A9E0WYL0-F1
#
_entry.id   AF-A0A9E0WYL0-F1
#
_cell.length_a   1.000
_cell.length_b   1.000
_cell.length_c   1.000
_cell.angle_alpha   90.00
_cell.angle_beta   90.00
_cell.angle_gamma   90.00
#
_symmetry.space_group_name_H-M   'P 1'
#
loop_
_entity.id
_entity.type
_entity.pdbx_description
1 polymer ?
#
loop_
_entity_poly.entity_id
_entity_poly.type
_entity_poly.pdbx_seq_one_letter_code
_entity_poly.pdbx_strand_id
1 'polypeptide(L)' 'MAKAPVNTAAQRVRKKVRKNVADGIAHVHASFNNTIITITARQGNALSWASSGGQGFKGSRKSTPFAAQVASEVAGR' A
#
# COMPACT_ATOMS: atom_id res chain seq x y z
N MET A 1 30.27 2.63 -32.32
CA MET A 1 29.39 1.95 -31.35
C MET A 1 28.02 2.63 -31.35
N ALA A 2 27.07 2.12 -32.13
CA ALA A 2 25.71 2.67 -32.21
C ALA A 2 24.87 2.15 -31.02
N LYS A 3 24.24 3.06 -30.28
CA LYS A 3 23.40 2.76 -29.12
C LYS A 3 21.98 2.42 -29.60
N ALA A 4 21.48 1.23 -29.27
CA ALA A 4 20.18 0.73 -29.71
C ALA A 4 19.01 1.57 -29.16
N PRO A 5 17.91 1.75 -29.93
CA PRO A 5 16.75 2.50 -29.48
C PRO A 5 15.96 1.71 -28.43
N VAL A 6 15.72 2.33 -27.27
CA VAL A 6 14.85 1.79 -26.22
C VAL A 6 13.39 1.85 -26.68
N ASN A 7 12.78 0.68 -26.86
CA ASN A 7 11.40 0.56 -27.28
C ASN A 7 10.48 0.81 -26.07
N THR A 8 10.03 2.06 -25.91
CA THR A 8 9.02 2.46 -24.93
C THR A 8 7.64 1.97 -25.40
N ALA A 9 7.45 0.65 -25.40
CA ALA A 9 6.12 0.08 -25.51
C ALA A 9 5.36 0.45 -24.23
N ALA A 10 4.55 1.51 -24.31
CA ALA A 10 3.66 1.95 -23.26
C ALA A 10 2.90 0.73 -22.72
N GLN A 11 3.31 0.27 -21.55
CA GLN A 11 2.67 -0.81 -20.83
C GLN A 11 1.24 -0.32 -20.57
N ARG A 12 0.28 -0.78 -21.40
CA ARG A 12 -1.13 -0.42 -21.27
C ARG A 12 -1.53 -0.78 -19.84
N VAL A 13 -1.61 0.24 -18.98
CA VAL A 13 -2.07 0.10 -17.61
C VAL A 13 -3.47 -0.47 -17.71
N ARG A 14 -3.61 -1.78 -17.48
CA ARG A 14 -4.91 -2.45 -17.45
C ARG A 14 -5.73 -1.67 -16.44
N LYS A 15 -6.80 -1.03 -16.93
CA LYS A 15 -7.71 -0.21 -16.12
C LYS A 15 -8.10 -1.06 -14.92
N LYS A 16 -7.65 -0.65 -13.71
CA LYS A 16 -7.92 -1.39 -12.47
C LYS A 16 -9.43 -1.46 -12.33
N VAL A 17 -10.02 -2.63 -12.61
CA VAL A 17 -11.45 -2.84 -12.48
C VAL A 17 -11.75 -2.64 -11.00
N ARG A 18 -12.46 -1.55 -10.69
CA ARG A 18 -12.97 -1.29 -9.34
C ARG A 18 -14.07 -2.31 -9.09
N LYS A 19 -13.69 -3.46 -8.53
CA LYS A 19 -14.65 -4.40 -7.97
C LYS A 19 -15.13 -3.78 -6.65
N ASN A 20 -16.41 -3.49 -6.55
CA ASN A 20 -17.01 -3.12 -5.27
C ASN A 20 -17.01 -4.37 -4.39
N VAL A 21 -16.12 -4.39 -3.41
CA VAL A 21 -16.06 -5.44 -2.40
C VAL A 21 -16.83 -4.92 -1.20
N ALA A 22 -17.97 -5.54 -0.89
CA ALA A 22 -18.83 -5.13 0.23
C ALA A 22 -18.19 -5.48 1.59
N ASP A 23 -17.51 -6.64 1.67
CA ASP A 23 -16.89 -7.14 2.89
C ASP A 23 -15.39 -7.38 2.71
N GLY A 24 -14.59 -6.82 3.61
CA GLY A 24 -13.14 -6.97 3.64
C GLY A 24 -12.61 -7.37 5.02
N ILE A 25 -11.35 -7.78 5.07
CA ILE A 25 -10.59 -8.07 6.28
C ILE A 25 -9.46 -7.05 6.38
N ALA A 26 -9.34 -6.41 7.55
CA ALA A 26 -8.22 -5.52 7.85
C ALA A 26 -7.13 -6.30 8.59
N HIS A 27 -5.97 -6.43 7.97
CA HIS A 27 -4.78 -7.01 8.56
C HIS A 27 -3.89 -5.88 9.11
N VAL A 28 -3.71 -5.86 10.43
CA VAL A 28 -2.84 -4.89 11.10
C VAL A 28 -1.60 -5.61 11.61
N HIS A 29 -0.46 -5.32 11.00
CA HIS A 29 0.83 -5.82 11.44
C HIS A 29 1.55 -4.72 12.23
N ALA A 30 1.33 -4.70 13.54
CA ALA A 30 1.99 -3.79 14.48
C ALA A 30 3.27 -4.42 15.01
N SER A 31 4.41 -3.80 14.68
CA SER A 31 5.73 -4.17 15.22
C SER A 31 6.37 -2.97 15.93
N PHE A 32 7.43 -3.22 16.71
CA PHE A 32 8.16 -2.15 17.41
C PHE A 32 8.75 -1.08 16.48
N ASN A 33 8.92 -1.37 15.19
CA ASN A 33 9.63 -0.50 14.24
C ASN A 33 8.75 0.01 13.09
N ASN A 34 7.53 -0.50 12.97
CA ASN A 34 6.60 -0.15 11.89
C ASN A 34 5.19 -0.67 12.16
N THR A 35 4.19 0.05 11.68
CA THR A 35 2.81 -0.45 11.55
C THR A 35 2.47 -0.55 10.07
N ILE A 36 2.03 -1.73 9.63
CA ILE A 36 1.58 -1.98 8.25
C ILE A 36 0.11 -2.39 8.32
N ILE A 37 -0.70 -1.76 7.50
CA ILE A 37 -2.14 -1.98 7.45
C ILE A 37 -2.48 -2.37 6.02
N THR A 38 -3.09 -3.54 5.88
CA THR A 38 -3.47 -4.11 4.60
C THR A 38 -4.94 -4.47 4.66
N ILE A 39 -5.71 -3.92 3.72
CA ILE A 39 -7.12 -4.27 3.57
C ILE A 39 -7.23 -5.26 2.42
N THR A 40 -7.79 -6.43 2.71
CA THR A 40 -7.99 -7.48 1.71
C THR A 40 -9.46 -7.82 1.57
N ALA A 41 -9.83 -8.34 0.41
CA ALA A 41 -11.09 -9.07 0.26
C ALA A 41 -11.03 -10.40 1.03
N ARG A 42 -12.19 -11.03 1.29
CA ARG A 42 -12.24 -12.35 1.96
C ARG A 42 -11.47 -13.44 1.21
N GLN A 43 -11.29 -13.28 -0.10
CA GLN A 43 -10.51 -14.19 -0.95
C GLN A 43 -8.99 -13.95 -0.85
N GLY A 44 -8.52 -13.04 0.01
CA GLY A 44 -7.10 -12.75 0.20
C GLY A 44 -6.50 -11.74 -0.80
N ASN A 45 -7.31 -11.18 -1.70
CA ASN A 45 -6.84 -10.14 -2.62
C ASN A 45 -6.63 -8.82 -1.88
N ALA A 46 -5.40 -8.30 -1.90
CA ALA A 46 -5.08 -6.99 -1.34
C ALA A 46 -5.71 -5.86 -2.16
N LEU A 47 -6.59 -5.08 -1.52
CA LEU A 47 -7.30 -3.95 -2.12
C LEU A 47 -6.45 -2.67 -2.00
N SER A 48 -6.02 -2.40 -0.77
CA SER A 48 -5.18 -1.28 -0.38
C SER A 48 -4.23 -1.71 0.73
N TRP A 49 -3.09 -1.05 0.80
CA TRP A 49 -2.15 -1.21 1.91
C TRP A 49 -1.41 0.11 2.12
N ALA A 50 -1.10 0.39 3.37
CA ALA A 50 -0.29 1.52 3.76
C ALA A 50 0.59 1.11 4.94
N SER A 51 1.69 1.83 5.13
CA SER A 51 2.54 1.63 6.29
C SER A 51 3.01 2.96 6.83
N SER A 52 3.33 3.01 8.11
CA SER A 52 3.90 4.19 8.76
C SER A 52 5.17 4.66 8.03
N GLY A 53 6.05 3.75 7.60
CA GLY A 53 7.22 4.09 6.78
C GLY A 53 6.86 4.69 5.41
N GLY A 54 5.80 4.21 4.77
CA GLY A 54 5.32 4.71 3.47
C GLY A 54 4.73 6.12 3.53
N GLN A 55 4.28 6.57 4.72
CA GLN A 55 3.74 7.92 4.94
C GLN A 55 4.82 8.97 5.27
N GLY A 56 6.09 8.65 5.06
CA GLY A 56 7.21 9.58 5.26
C GLY A 56 7.74 9.65 6.69
N PHE A 57 7.21 8.84 7.62
CA PHE A 57 7.81 8.70 8.95
C PHE A 57 9.12 7.91 8.86
N LYS A 58 10.18 8.45 9.47
CA LYS A 58 11.54 7.88 9.44
C LYS A 58 12.05 7.59 10.86
N GLY A 59 12.92 6.58 10.98
CA GLY A 59 13.52 6.19 12.26
C GLY A 59 12.49 5.79 13.31
N SER A 60 12.69 6.22 14.55
CA SER A 60 11.80 5.98 15.70
C SER A 60 10.40 6.57 15.52
N ARG A 61 10.21 7.53 14.61
CA ARG A 61 8.86 8.12 14.37
C ARG A 61 7.89 7.12 13.73
N LYS A 62 8.39 6.04 13.12
CA LYS A 62 7.56 4.99 12.48
C LYS A 62 6.75 4.13 13.45
N SER A 63 7.16 4.05 14.71
CA SER A 63 6.50 3.23 15.73
C SER A 63 5.53 4.02 16.62
N THR A 64 5.36 5.30 16.34
CA THR A 64 4.45 6.16 17.10
C THR A 64 2.98 5.87 16.76
N PRO A 65 2.05 6.02 17.73
CA PRO A 65 0.62 5.83 17.47
C PRO A 65 0.08 6.80 16.42
N PHE A 66 0.64 8.01 16.33
CA PHE A 66 0.29 8.98 15.29
C PHE A 66 0.64 8.47 13.88
N ALA A 67 1.83 7.89 13.71
CA ALA A 67 2.23 7.31 12.43
C ALA A 67 1.39 6.09 12.03
N ALA A 68 0.87 5.34 13.01
CA ALA A 68 -0.07 4.26 12.76
C ALA A 68 -1.44 4.81 12.30
N GLN A 69 -1.95 5.85 12.95
CA GLN A 69 -3.21 6.50 12.59
C GLN A 69 -3.20 7.02 11.15
N VAL A 70 -2.14 7.73 10.75
CA VAL A 70 -2.01 8.23 9.37
C VAL A 70 -1.94 7.08 8.37
N ALA A 71 -1.25 5.99 8.69
CA ALA A 71 -1.25 4.80 7.84
C ALA A 71 -2.66 4.16 7.73
N SER A 72 -3.42 4.12 8.82
CA SER A 72 -4.80 3.59 8.83
C SER A 72 -5.72 4.40 7.93
N GLU A 73 -5.65 5.73 8.04
CA GLU A 73 -6.47 6.64 7.24
C GLU A 73 -6.19 6.48 5.75
N VAL A 74 -4.91 6.37 5.38
CA VAL A 74 -4.52 6.17 3.97
C VAL A 74 -4.89 4.79 3.45
N ALA A 75 -4.81 3.74 4.28
CA ALA A 75 -5.25 2.41 3.88
C ALA A 75 -6.78 2.33 3.69
N GLY A 76 -7.55 3.08 4.49
CA GLY A 76 -9.01 3.11 4.47
C GLY A 76 -9.64 4.00 3.41
N ARG A 77 -8.85 4.73 2.63
CA ARG A 77 -9.31 5.61 1.55
C ARG A 77 -9.34 4.90 0.20
#